data_AF-A0A6L3N3M8-F1
#
_entry.id   AF-A0A6L3N3M8-F1
#
_cell.length_a   1.000
_cell.length_b   1.000
_cell.length_c   1.000
_cell.angle_alpha   90.00
_cell.angle_beta   90.00
_cell.angle_gamma   90.00
#
_symmetry.space_group_name_H-M   'P 1'
#
loop_
_entity.id
_entity.type
_entity.pdbx_description
1 polymer ?
#
loop_
_entity_poly.entity_id
_entity_poly.type
_entity_poly.pdbx_seq_one_letter_code
_entity_poly.pdbx_strand_id
1 'polypeptide(L)'
;MKNKQNQINTGAEKYRFSEEELAAFISQLKNMDTRAKTINQLKELISYPKTKSSLNKLLRKHKIPFADSRCVDTRGHIARPGSTHHKLLNLKVDISNMTLEELHKHINCKASVRSLRVICHRHKIQYKKLSNNKGHNHV
;
A
#
# COMPACT_ATOMS: atom_id res chain seq x y z
N MET A 1 -20.73 -36.34 41.42
CA MET A 1 -20.92 -35.15 40.57
C MET A 1 -19.55 -34.70 40.08
N LYS A 2 -19.24 -34.86 38.78
CA LYS A 2 -17.92 -34.56 38.22
C LYS A 2 -17.88 -33.08 37.80
N ASN A 3 -17.13 -32.26 38.54
CA ASN A 3 -16.85 -30.87 38.18
C ASN A 3 -15.92 -30.85 36.96
N LYS A 4 -16.46 -30.45 35.80
CA LYS A 4 -15.67 -30.12 34.62
C LYS A 4 -15.04 -28.74 34.82
N GLN A 5 -13.72 -28.72 34.95
CA GLN A 5 -12.91 -27.52 34.87
C GLN A 5 -13.11 -26.87 33.49
N ASN A 6 -13.70 -25.68 33.47
CA ASN A 6 -13.75 -24.83 32.28
C ASN A 6 -12.31 -24.40 31.94
N GLN A 7 -11.75 -25.02 30.91
CA GLN A 7 -10.54 -24.54 30.25
C GLN A 7 -10.89 -23.24 29.52
N ILE A 8 -10.60 -22.11 30.17
CA ILE A 8 -10.67 -20.80 29.53
C ILE A 8 -9.49 -20.71 28.57
N ASN A 9 -9.80 -20.49 27.29
CA ASN A 9 -8.87 -20.42 26.17
C ASN A 9 -7.79 -19.34 26.36
N THR A 10 -6.62 -19.69 26.89
CA THR A 10 -5.46 -18.80 27.12
C THR A 10 -4.60 -18.53 25.88
N GLY A 11 -5.12 -18.78 24.68
CA GLY A 11 -4.39 -18.59 23.41
C GLY A 11 -4.53 -17.18 22.79
N ALA A 12 -5.66 -16.50 23.02
CA ALA A 12 -6.00 -15.26 22.31
C ALA A 12 -5.62 -13.97 23.06
N GLU A 13 -5.52 -14.02 24.39
CA GLU A 13 -5.26 -12.83 25.22
C GLU A 13 -3.80 -12.41 25.24
N LYS A 14 -2.84 -13.31 24.98
CA LYS A 14 -1.41 -13.00 24.96
C LYS A 14 -0.98 -12.02 23.85
N TYR A 15 -1.88 -11.65 22.94
CA TYR A 15 -1.56 -10.85 21.75
C TYR A 15 -2.43 -9.61 21.56
N ARG A 16 -3.30 -9.25 22.51
CA ARG A 16 -4.12 -8.03 22.42
C ARG A 16 -3.55 -7.00 23.39
N PHE A 17 -3.18 -5.81 22.89
CA PHE A 17 -2.78 -4.73 23.79
C PHE A 17 -4.02 -4.29 24.55
N SER A 18 -3.85 -3.94 25.83
CA SER A 18 -4.87 -3.15 26.51
C SER A 18 -4.96 -1.77 25.85
N GLU A 19 -6.09 -1.10 26.01
CA GLU A 19 -6.27 0.25 25.46
C GLU A 19 -5.26 1.24 26.08
N GLU A 20 -4.92 1.04 27.35
CA GLU A 20 -3.95 1.83 28.10
C GLU A 20 -2.52 1.68 27.55
N GLU A 21 -2.07 0.44 27.31
CA GLU A 21 -0.75 0.18 26.71
C GLU A 21 -0.65 0.82 25.32
N LEU A 22 -1.72 0.69 24.53
CA LEU A 22 -1.78 1.24 23.19
C LEU A 22 -1.75 2.78 23.22
N ALA A 23 -2.45 3.40 24.17
CA ALA A 23 -2.43 4.84 24.39
C ALA A 23 -1.05 5.33 24.84
N ALA A 24 -0.34 4.57 25.68
CA ALA A 24 1.02 4.90 26.09
C ALA A 24 1.99 4.93 24.90
N PHE A 25 1.96 3.91 24.02
CA PHE A 25 2.79 3.89 22.81
C PHE A 25 2.45 5.05 21.86
N ILE A 26 1.16 5.36 21.66
CA ILE A 26 0.75 6.48 20.82
C ILE A 26 1.25 7.81 21.39
N SER A 27 1.14 7.99 22.70
CA SER A 27 1.58 9.21 23.39
C SER A 27 3.09 9.39 23.27
N GLN A 28 3.88 8.32 23.48
CA GLN A 28 5.32 8.33 23.24
C GLN A 28 5.67 8.68 21.78
N LEU A 29 4.97 8.09 20.81
CA LEU A 29 5.21 8.35 19.39
C LEU A 29 4.82 9.77 18.95
N LYS A 30 3.81 10.39 19.56
CA LYS A 30 3.43 11.78 19.29
C LYS A 30 4.39 12.79 19.89
N ASN A 31 5.03 12.46 21.01
CA ASN A 31 5.98 13.33 21.70
C ASN A 31 7.42 13.23 21.14
N MET A 32 7.67 12.33 20.18
CA MET A 32 8.97 12.15 19.55
C MET A 32 8.97 12.63 18.09
N ASP A 33 10.11 13.12 17.60
CA ASP A 33 10.31 13.34 16.17
C ASP A 33 10.45 11.99 15.43
N THR A 34 9.30 11.53 14.93
CA THR A 34 9.11 10.25 14.24
C THR A 34 9.34 10.35 12.74
N ARG A 35 9.39 11.57 12.16
CA ARG A 35 9.39 11.81 10.71
C ARG A 35 10.59 11.21 9.99
N ALA A 36 11.78 11.32 10.58
CA ALA A 36 13.03 10.83 9.98
C ALA A 36 13.29 9.34 10.28
N LYS A 37 12.46 8.70 11.11
CA LYS A 37 12.72 7.36 11.64
C LYS A 37 11.94 6.31 10.87
N THR A 38 12.63 5.23 10.52
CA THR A 38 12.00 4.09 9.83
C THR A 38 11.16 3.26 10.80
N ILE A 39 10.23 2.45 10.28
CA ILE A 39 9.42 1.53 11.10
C ILE A 39 10.30 0.63 11.99
N ASN A 40 11.47 0.21 11.51
CA ASN A 40 12.39 -0.62 12.30
C ASN A 40 12.95 0.16 13.50
N GLN A 41 13.46 1.36 13.24
CA GLN A 41 14.00 2.23 14.28
C GLN A 41 12.92 2.64 15.27
N LEU A 42 11.71 2.95 14.80
CA LEU A 42 10.58 3.23 15.69
C LEU A 42 10.25 2.03 16.56
N LYS A 43 10.20 0.83 15.97
CA LYS A 43 9.93 -0.41 16.72
C LYS A 43 10.96 -0.63 17.83
N GLU A 44 12.24 -0.40 17.55
CA GLU A 44 13.33 -0.53 18.52
C GLU A 44 13.26 0.55 19.61
N LEU A 45 12.98 1.80 19.23
CA LEU A 45 12.93 2.92 20.18
C LEU A 45 11.81 2.82 21.20
N ILE A 46 10.62 2.41 20.77
CA ILE A 46 9.48 2.20 21.67
C ILE A 46 9.38 0.74 22.15
N SER A 47 10.42 -0.07 21.91
CA SER A 47 10.49 -1.50 22.27
C SER A 47 9.19 -2.25 21.96
N TYR A 48 8.60 -1.99 20.79
CA TYR A 48 7.25 -2.44 20.49
C TYR A 48 7.22 -3.96 20.29
N PRO A 49 6.47 -4.72 21.11
CA PRO A 49 6.61 -6.18 21.18
C PRO A 49 6.00 -6.90 19.96
N LYS A 50 5.16 -6.23 19.17
CA LYS A 50 4.48 -6.86 18.01
C LYS A 50 5.25 -6.72 16.69
N THR A 51 4.66 -7.26 15.63
CA THR A 51 5.24 -7.22 14.29
C THR A 51 5.29 -5.80 13.72
N LYS A 52 6.20 -5.59 12.75
CA LYS A 52 6.32 -4.33 12.00
C LYS A 52 5.03 -3.95 11.28
N SER A 53 4.26 -4.94 10.83
CA SER A 53 2.96 -4.74 10.19
C SER A 53 1.92 -4.16 11.16
N SER A 54 1.88 -4.66 12.40
CA SER A 54 1.03 -4.11 13.46
C SER A 54 1.38 -2.65 13.77
N LEU A 55 2.68 -2.34 13.90
CA LEU A 55 3.14 -0.97 14.15
C LEU A 55 2.77 -0.03 13.00
N ASN A 56 2.97 -0.47 11.75
CA ASN A 56 2.58 0.31 10.57
C ASN A 56 1.07 0.62 10.54
N LYS A 57 0.22 -0.36 10.86
CA LYS A 57 -1.23 -0.15 10.97
C LYS A 57 -1.57 0.89 12.06
N LEU A 58 -0.91 0.80 13.21
CA LEU A 58 -1.10 1.72 14.32
C LEU A 58 -0.69 3.16 13.95
N LEU A 59 0.51 3.34 13.39
CA LEU A 59 1.01 4.65 12.94
C LEU A 59 0.06 5.30 11.93
N ARG A 60 -0.42 4.52 10.94
CA ARG A 60 -1.37 5.01 9.93
C ARG A 60 -2.74 5.35 10.54
N LYS A 61 -3.27 4.50 11.42
CA LYS A 61 -4.55 4.74 12.12
C LYS A 61 -4.53 6.04 12.90
N HIS A 62 -3.41 6.35 13.55
CA HIS A 62 -3.25 7.55 14.38
C HIS A 62 -2.55 8.71 13.66
N LYS A 63 -2.37 8.63 12.33
CA LYS A 63 -1.75 9.65 11.47
C LYS A 63 -0.38 10.12 11.97
N ILE A 64 0.41 9.22 12.57
CA ILE A 64 1.76 9.53 13.04
C ILE A 64 2.70 9.46 11.82
N PRO A 65 3.45 10.52 11.52
CA PRO A 65 4.34 10.54 10.37
C PRO A 65 5.60 9.72 10.66
N PHE A 66 6.10 8.98 9.68
CA PHE A 66 7.34 8.21 9.80
C PHE A 66 8.01 8.03 8.44
N ALA A 67 9.31 7.70 8.44
CA ALA A 67 10.05 7.41 7.22
C ALA A 67 9.70 5.99 6.73
N ASP A 68 8.66 5.86 5.91
CA ASP A 68 8.38 4.62 5.20
C ASP A 68 9.27 4.60 3.94
N SER A 69 10.25 3.70 3.89
CA SER A 69 11.03 3.47 2.66
C SER A 69 10.16 3.05 1.48
N ARG A 70 8.89 2.65 1.72
CA ARG A 70 7.89 2.34 0.70
C ARG A 70 6.92 3.50 0.43
N CYS A 71 6.73 4.42 1.38
CA CYS A 71 6.01 5.67 1.14
C CYS A 71 7.00 6.82 1.02
N VAL A 72 7.47 6.99 -0.20
CA VAL A 72 7.97 8.27 -0.74
C VAL A 72 6.82 9.32 -0.84
N ASP A 73 5.69 9.10 -0.15
CA ASP A 73 4.40 9.77 -0.39
C ASP A 73 4.10 10.89 0.61
N THR A 74 5.11 11.66 0.99
CA THR A 74 4.90 13.11 1.11
C THR A 74 5.51 13.88 -0.06
N ARG A 75 6.18 13.17 -0.99
CA ARG A 75 6.74 13.73 -2.23
C ARG A 75 6.53 12.74 -3.37
N GLY A 76 5.27 12.56 -3.75
CA GLY A 76 4.84 11.96 -5.01
C GLY A 76 5.53 10.65 -5.41
N HIS A 77 4.96 9.52 -4.98
CA HIS A 77 5.03 8.18 -5.57
C HIS A 77 6.13 7.99 -6.62
N ILE A 78 7.40 8.06 -6.23
CA ILE A 78 8.53 7.84 -7.16
C ILE A 78 8.42 6.38 -7.59
N ALA A 79 7.96 6.19 -8.83
CA ALA A 79 7.77 4.88 -9.39
C ALA A 79 9.10 4.13 -9.35
N ARG A 80 9.14 2.94 -8.72
CA ARG A 80 10.34 2.11 -8.62
C ARG A 80 10.99 2.00 -10.01
N PRO A 81 12.30 2.29 -10.16
CA PRO A 81 12.99 2.16 -11.43
C PRO A 81 12.71 0.80 -12.09
N GLY A 82 12.37 0.83 -13.37
CA GLY A 82 11.98 -0.36 -14.15
C GLY A 82 10.56 -0.89 -13.93
N SER A 83 9.79 -0.36 -12.98
CA SER A 83 8.36 -0.70 -12.83
C SER A 83 7.52 -0.22 -14.02
N THR A 84 6.36 -0.84 -14.25
CA THR A 84 5.43 -0.42 -15.31
C THR A 84 5.07 1.06 -15.20
N HIS A 85 4.80 1.55 -13.99
CA HIS A 85 4.51 2.96 -13.76
C HIS A 85 5.71 3.86 -14.09
N HIS A 86 6.94 3.46 -13.72
CA HIS A 86 8.16 4.21 -14.03
C HIS A 86 8.41 4.28 -15.54
N LYS A 87 8.23 3.16 -16.24
CA LYS A 87 8.34 3.12 -17.70
C LYS A 87 7.30 4.03 -18.37
N LEU A 88 6.06 4.02 -17.87
CA LEU A 88 4.97 4.84 -18.38
C LEU A 88 5.22 6.35 -18.24
N LEU A 89 5.73 6.78 -17.09
CA LEU A 89 6.03 8.20 -16.84
C LEU A 89 7.23 8.71 -17.65
N ASN A 90 8.17 7.82 -17.99
CA ASN A 90 9.39 8.18 -18.70
C ASN A 90 9.33 7.92 -20.22
N LEU A 91 8.13 7.61 -20.78
CA LEU A 91 7.99 7.58 -22.22
C LEU A 91 8.09 8.99 -22.78
N LYS A 92 9.01 9.16 -23.73
CA LYS A 92 9.13 10.38 -24.54
C LYS A 92 8.22 10.38 -25.77
N VAL A 93 7.40 9.34 -25.94
CA VAL A 93 6.53 9.12 -27.10
C VAL A 93 5.10 9.44 -26.68
N ASP A 94 4.35 10.11 -27.55
CA ASP A 94 2.92 10.28 -27.35
C ASP A 94 2.19 8.93 -27.49
N ILE A 95 1.59 8.48 -26.39
CA ILE A 95 0.86 7.21 -26.29
C ILE A 95 -0.66 7.39 -26.42
N SER A 96 -1.14 8.62 -26.66
CA SER A 96 -2.57 8.94 -26.83
C SER A 96 -3.24 8.13 -27.95
N ASN A 97 -2.48 7.82 -29.01
CA ASN A 97 -2.94 7.05 -30.17
C ASN A 97 -2.68 5.54 -30.06
N MET A 98 -1.99 5.07 -29.02
CA MET A 98 -1.71 3.66 -28.80
C MET A 98 -2.81 2.99 -28.00
N THR A 99 -3.25 1.82 -28.42
CA THR A 99 -4.13 0.95 -27.63
C THR A 99 -3.39 0.38 -26.42
N LEU A 100 -4.12 -0.15 -25.44
CA LEU A 100 -3.50 -0.79 -24.27
C LEU A 100 -2.61 -1.99 -24.63
N GLU A 101 -2.92 -2.72 -25.70
CA GLU A 101 -2.11 -3.87 -26.13
C GLU A 101 -0.82 -3.43 -26.81
N GLU A 102 -0.89 -2.43 -27.69
CA GLU A 102 0.29 -1.81 -28.31
C GLU A 102 1.18 -1.18 -27.25
N LEU A 103 0.59 -0.46 -26.30
CA LEU A 103 1.30 0.12 -25.17
C LEU A 103 1.98 -0.96 -24.32
N HIS A 104 1.28 -2.07 -24.03
CA HIS A 104 1.82 -3.20 -23.25
C HIS A 104 3.05 -3.83 -23.91
N LYS A 105 2.99 -4.03 -25.24
CA LYS A 105 4.11 -4.53 -26.04
C LYS A 105 5.25 -3.51 -26.11
N HIS A 106 4.94 -2.24 -26.33
CA HIS A 106 5.92 -1.17 -26.52
C HIS A 106 6.77 -0.95 -25.26
N ILE A 107 6.16 -0.95 -24.07
CA ILE A 107 6.89 -0.78 -22.80
C ILE A 107 7.51 -2.09 -22.29
N ASN A 108 7.19 -3.22 -22.93
CA ASN A 108 7.54 -4.57 -22.53
C ASN A 108 7.41 -4.75 -21.00
N CYS A 109 6.17 -4.61 -20.50
CA CYS A 109 5.92 -4.71 -19.06
C CYS A 109 5.51 -6.12 -18.64
N LYS A 110 5.99 -6.53 -17.45
CA LYS A 110 5.60 -7.80 -16.80
C LYS A 110 4.17 -7.78 -16.23
N ALA A 111 3.54 -6.60 -16.16
CA ALA A 111 2.20 -6.45 -15.62
C ALA A 111 1.15 -6.92 -16.64
N SER A 112 0.01 -7.45 -16.20
CA SER A 112 -1.08 -7.78 -17.12
C SER A 112 -1.70 -6.52 -17.75
N VAL A 113 -2.33 -6.67 -18.92
CA VAL A 113 -3.08 -5.58 -19.59
C VAL A 113 -4.15 -4.97 -18.67
N ARG A 114 -4.78 -5.80 -17.82
CA ARG A 114 -5.73 -5.35 -16.78
C ARG A 114 -5.07 -4.42 -15.78
N SER A 115 -3.88 -4.77 -15.29
CA SER A 115 -3.12 -3.97 -14.33
C SER A 115 -2.65 -2.67 -14.97
N LEU A 116 -2.20 -2.74 -16.23
CA LEU A 116 -1.82 -1.57 -17.02
C LEU A 116 -2.97 -0.57 -17.13
N ARG A 117 -4.19 -1.03 -17.43
CA ARG A 117 -5.39 -0.18 -17.47
C ARG A 117 -5.63 0.56 -16.15
N VAL A 118 -5.50 -0.13 -15.02
CA VAL A 118 -5.69 0.47 -13.68
C VAL A 118 -4.63 1.53 -13.41
N ILE A 119 -3.38 1.28 -13.79
CA ILE A 119 -2.28 2.23 -13.65
C ILE A 119 -2.56 3.47 -14.52
N CYS A 120 -2.90 3.30 -15.80
CA CYS A 120 -3.24 4.42 -16.68
C CYS A 120 -4.39 5.26 -16.12
N HIS A 121 -5.46 4.62 -15.62
CA HIS A 121 -6.58 5.31 -15.00
C HIS A 121 -6.17 6.10 -13.74
N ARG A 122 -5.41 5.47 -12.83
CA ARG A 122 -4.96 6.10 -11.58
C ARG A 122 -4.08 7.33 -11.83
N HIS A 123 -3.25 7.26 -12.86
CA HIS A 123 -2.28 8.32 -13.20
C HIS A 123 -2.76 9.25 -14.32
N LYS A 124 -4.05 9.19 -14.70
CA LYS A 124 -4.66 10.02 -15.75
C LYS A 124 -3.90 9.98 -17.09
N ILE A 125 -3.29 8.84 -17.41
CA ILE A 125 -2.58 8.63 -18.65
C ILE A 125 -3.60 8.34 -19.75
N GLN A 126 -3.62 9.18 -20.78
CA GLN A 126 -4.48 8.98 -21.93
C GLN A 126 -3.90 7.94 -22.89
N TYR A 127 -4.78 7.12 -23.46
CA TYR A 127 -4.45 6.10 -24.44
C TYR A 127 -5.66 5.87 -25.34
N LYS A 128 -5.46 5.28 -26.52
CA LYS A 128 -6.53 5.00 -27.48
C LYS A 128 -7.44 3.92 -26.91
N LYS A 129 -8.65 4.31 -26.54
CA LYS A 129 -9.70 3.37 -26.16
C LYS A 129 -10.27 2.77 -27.43
N LEU A 130 -10.16 1.45 -27.57
CA LEU A 130 -10.99 0.75 -28.55
C LEU A 130 -12.43 0.91 -28.09
N SER A 131 -13.25 1.57 -28.91
CA SER A 131 -14.69 1.58 -28.71
C SER A 131 -15.17 0.14 -28.78
N ASN A 132 -15.79 -0.35 -27.71
CA ASN A 132 -16.59 -1.56 -27.79
C ASN A 132 -17.92 -1.22 -28.49
N ASN A 133 -17.87 -0.77 -29.74
CA ASN A 133 -19.04 -0.87 -30.62
C ASN A 133 -19.18 -2.33 -31.01
N LYS A 134 -19.61 -3.17 -30.06
CA LYS A 134 -20.48 -4.28 -30.42
C LYS A 134 -21.78 -3.62 -30.83
N GLY A 135 -21.96 -3.42 -32.14
CA GLY A 135 -23.26 -3.11 -32.70
C GLY A 135 -24.23 -4.19 -32.22
N HIS A 136 -25.10 -3.84 -31.28
CA HIS A 136 -26.35 -4.57 -31.10
C HIS A 136 -27.18 -4.24 -32.35
N ASN A 137 -27.02 -5.05 -33.39
CA ASN A 137 -28.06 -5.19 -34.40
C ASN A 137 -29.23 -5.85 -33.68
N HIS A 138 -30.19 -5.04 -33.23
CA HIS A 138 -31.54 -5.52 -32.99
C HIS A 138 -32.19 -5.65 -34.37
N VAL A 139 -32.27 -6.89 -34.85
CA VAL A 139 -33.27 -7.32 -35.84
C VAL A 139 -34.45 -7.87 -35.06
#